data_AF-A0A9P6LYD6-F1
#
_entry.id   AF-A0A9P6LYD6-F1
#
_cell.length_a   1.000
_cell.length_b   1.000
_cell.length_c   1.000
_cell.angle_alpha   90.00
_cell.angle_beta   90.00
_cell.angle_gamma   90.00
#
_symmetry.space_group_name_H-M   'P 1'
#
loop_
_entity.id
_entity.type
_entity.pdbx_description
1 polymer ?
#
loop_
_entity_poly.entity_id
_entity_poly.type
_entity_poly.pdbx_seq_one_letter_code
_entity_poly.pdbx_strand_id
1 'polypeptide(L)'
;MSGISDIYDELLSSKEGDILIKLKDGNELKVISFIIKKRSSVFRTMLESSMQESVTGVIDLSSQYSLEAFREFMAYIYYNKNYTGSYLPLLFEVLRITDYFDVNAYNTYINNRIIGLITDVPICLMIATEARKHGTLAQNIYSRCLEFLSEALNPRTAVCYDVNSGDSKAWCCHAHSTKCKRHADANDSSSYSVKGQVACIHYTLRNTPRFTASAYTCRCCVHGPVKFAPALTTINQLPDFIVNDLNSTKTEEKGGNKTSA
;
A
#
# COMPACT_ATOMS: atom_id res chain seq x y z
N MET A 1 13.03 -19.85 30.87
CA MET A 1 11.99 -19.14 31.64
C MET A 1 10.83 -18.95 30.70
N SER A 2 9.75 -19.70 30.91
CA SER A 2 8.51 -19.45 30.17
C SER A 2 8.03 -18.05 30.54
N GLY A 3 7.88 -17.18 29.53
CA GLY A 3 7.53 -15.78 29.73
C GLY A 3 6.05 -15.63 30.07
N ILE A 4 5.67 -14.48 30.62
CA ILE A 4 4.24 -14.14 30.84
C ILE A 4 3.40 -14.31 29.55
N SER A 5 4.00 -14.13 28.37
CA SER A 5 3.35 -14.36 27.07
C SER A 5 2.86 -15.80 26.91
N ASP A 6 3.66 -16.79 27.32
CA ASP A 6 3.36 -18.21 27.13
C ASP A 6 2.12 -18.61 27.95
N ILE A 7 1.96 -18.05 29.15
CA ILE A 7 0.78 -18.27 29.99
C ILE A 7 -0.48 -17.75 29.31
N TYR A 8 -0.43 -16.57 28.70
CA TYR A 8 -1.58 -16.03 27.99
C TYR A 8 -1.89 -16.76 26.68
N ASP A 9 -0.87 -17.27 26.00
CA ASP A 9 -1.01 -18.17 24.85
C ASP A 9 -1.71 -19.48 25.24
N GLU A 10 -1.32 -20.07 26.37
CA GLU A 10 -1.98 -21.24 26.95
C GLU A 10 -3.43 -20.94 27.32
N LEU A 11 -3.71 -19.79 27.97
CA LEU A 11 -5.07 -19.39 28.32
C LEU A 11 -5.98 -19.17 27.10
N LEU A 12 -5.45 -18.62 26.00
CA LEU A 12 -6.21 -18.48 24.76
C LEU A 12 -6.46 -19.86 24.10
N SER A 13 -5.55 -20.81 24.31
CA SER A 13 -5.60 -22.15 23.72
C SER A 13 -6.36 -23.17 24.58
N SER A 14 -6.55 -22.92 25.88
CA SER A 14 -7.09 -23.87 26.86
C SER A 14 -8.57 -24.18 26.66
N LYS A 15 -9.30 -23.34 25.91
CA LYS A 15 -10.77 -23.39 25.76
C LYS A 15 -11.53 -23.20 27.08
N GLU A 16 -10.91 -22.60 28.09
CA GLU A 16 -11.48 -22.40 29.44
C GLU A 16 -12.12 -21.01 29.66
N GLY A 17 -12.60 -20.38 28.59
CA GLY A 17 -13.28 -19.08 28.65
C GLY A 17 -14.74 -19.13 29.13
N ASP A 18 -15.20 -18.06 29.76
CA ASP A 18 -16.59 -17.81 30.17
C ASP A 18 -17.44 -17.21 29.05
N ILE A 19 -16.82 -16.73 27.96
CA ILE A 19 -17.50 -16.21 26.77
C ILE A 19 -17.23 -17.11 25.58
N LEU A 20 -18.28 -17.46 24.84
CA LEU A 20 -18.20 -18.18 23.57
C LEU A 20 -18.37 -17.21 22.41
N ILE A 21 -17.39 -17.16 21.52
CA ILE A 21 -17.44 -16.38 20.28
C ILE A 21 -17.66 -17.34 19.12
N LYS A 22 -18.76 -17.16 18.40
CA LYS A 22 -19.08 -17.92 17.19
C LYS A 22 -18.58 -17.17 15.96
N LEU A 23 -17.91 -17.87 15.06
CA LEU A 23 -17.20 -17.33 13.91
C LEU A 23 -17.67 -18.06 12.64
N LYS A 24 -17.19 -17.60 11.47
CA LYS A 24 -17.54 -18.21 10.19
C LYS A 24 -17.26 -19.72 10.17
N ASP A 25 -18.01 -20.42 9.31
CA ASP A 25 -17.88 -21.85 9.06
C ASP A 25 -18.10 -22.72 10.31
N GLY A 26 -18.89 -22.22 11.26
CA GLY A 26 -19.19 -22.93 12.51
C GLY A 26 -18.01 -23.01 13.48
N ASN A 27 -16.98 -22.19 13.27
CA ASN A 27 -15.85 -22.12 14.18
C ASN A 27 -16.26 -21.43 15.49
N GLU A 28 -15.69 -21.88 16.60
CA GLU A 28 -15.97 -21.33 17.91
C GLU A 28 -14.67 -21.07 18.68
N LEU A 29 -14.65 -20.00 19.46
CA LEU A 29 -13.54 -19.64 20.34
C LEU A 29 -14.07 -19.27 21.73
N LYS A 30 -13.58 -19.96 22.75
CA LYS A 30 -13.85 -19.58 24.14
C LYS A 30 -12.79 -18.61 24.64
N VAL A 31 -13.22 -17.49 25.22
CA VAL A 31 -12.35 -16.42 25.73
C VAL A 31 -12.76 -15.99 27.13
N ILE A 32 -11.83 -15.35 27.84
CA ILE A 32 -12.01 -14.88 29.20
C ILE A 32 -12.50 -13.43 29.15
N SER A 33 -13.74 -13.18 29.60
CA SER A 33 -14.40 -11.87 29.55
C SER A 33 -13.55 -10.78 30.19
N PHE A 34 -12.94 -11.06 31.34
CA PHE A 34 -12.12 -10.10 32.06
C PHE A 34 -11.00 -9.50 31.20
N ILE A 35 -10.33 -10.33 30.38
CA ILE A 35 -9.23 -9.90 29.52
C ILE A 35 -9.77 -9.01 28.39
N ILE A 36 -10.78 -9.48 27.66
CA ILE A 36 -11.30 -8.78 26.48
C ILE A 36 -11.98 -7.44 26.86
N LYS A 37 -12.73 -7.38 27.98
CA LYS A 37 -13.36 -6.14 28.48
C LYS A 37 -12.35 -5.08 28.91
N LYS A 38 -11.17 -5.51 29.37
CA LYS A 38 -10.10 -4.58 29.74
C LYS A 38 -9.47 -3.92 28.52
N ARG A 39 -9.51 -4.58 27.36
CA ARG A 39 -8.78 -4.20 26.15
C ARG A 39 -9.64 -3.58 25.05
N SER A 40 -10.97 -3.78 25.11
CA SER A 40 -11.92 -3.21 24.15
C SER A 40 -13.11 -2.60 24.90
N SER A 41 -13.40 -1.34 24.60
CA SER A 41 -14.59 -0.61 25.07
C SER A 41 -15.88 -1.28 24.59
N VAL A 42 -15.86 -1.83 23.36
CA VAL A 42 -16.98 -2.53 22.73
C VAL A 42 -17.28 -3.83 23.47
N PHE A 43 -16.28 -4.67 23.73
CA PHE A 43 -16.50 -5.89 24.54
C PHE A 43 -16.99 -5.56 25.94
N ARG A 44 -16.44 -4.52 26.57
CA ARG A 44 -16.91 -4.07 27.89
C ARG A 44 -18.38 -3.70 27.86
N THR A 45 -18.78 -2.85 26.92
CA THR A 45 -20.16 -2.40 26.77
C THR A 45 -21.08 -3.58 26.47
N MET A 46 -20.69 -4.46 25.55
CA MET A 46 -21.46 -5.64 25.16
C MET A 46 -21.71 -6.61 26.33
N LEU A 47 -20.73 -6.78 27.22
CA LEU A 47 -20.78 -7.77 28.30
C LEU A 47 -21.19 -7.21 29.67
N GLU A 48 -21.20 -5.89 29.86
CA GLU A 48 -21.62 -5.25 31.12
C GLU A 48 -22.97 -4.53 31.01
N SER A 49 -23.50 -4.36 29.80
CA SER A 49 -24.84 -3.80 29.58
C SER A 49 -25.92 -4.87 29.57
N SER A 50 -27.19 -4.47 29.45
CA SER A 50 -28.35 -5.37 29.34
C SER A 50 -28.54 -5.98 27.95
N MET A 51 -27.46 -6.18 27.20
CA MET A 51 -27.48 -6.84 25.89
C MET A 51 -27.61 -8.37 26.01
N GLN A 52 -27.99 -9.03 24.92
CA GLN A 52 -28.20 -10.48 24.92
C GLN A 52 -26.91 -11.25 25.25
N GLU A 53 -25.77 -10.71 24.83
CA GLU A 53 -24.44 -11.26 25.02
C GLU A 53 -24.05 -11.33 26.50
N SER A 54 -24.47 -10.35 27.32
CA SER A 54 -24.18 -10.36 28.76
C SER A 54 -24.97 -11.42 29.53
N VAL A 55 -26.16 -11.78 29.04
CA VAL A 55 -27.01 -12.81 29.63
C VAL A 55 -26.59 -14.21 29.16
N THR A 56 -26.30 -14.35 27.87
CA THR A 56 -26.02 -15.65 27.26
C THR A 56 -24.55 -16.06 27.34
N GLY A 57 -23.63 -15.09 27.49
CA GLY A 57 -22.20 -15.32 27.35
C GLY A 57 -21.78 -15.71 25.93
N VAL A 58 -22.62 -15.45 24.91
CA VAL A 58 -22.36 -15.81 23.52
C VAL A 58 -22.31 -14.56 22.67
N ILE A 59 -21.21 -14.37 21.93
CA ILE A 59 -21.06 -13.31 20.92
C ILE A 59 -21.09 -13.98 19.55
N ASP A 60 -22.10 -13.66 18.74
CA ASP A 60 -22.28 -14.27 17.41
C ASP A 60 -21.71 -13.39 16.28
N LEU A 61 -20.59 -13.84 15.71
CA LEU A 61 -19.91 -13.20 14.58
C LEU A 61 -19.84 -14.16 13.37
N SER A 62 -20.75 -15.15 13.31
CA SER A 62 -20.70 -16.25 12.35
C SER A 62 -20.78 -15.81 10.88
N SER A 63 -21.26 -14.60 10.60
CA SER A 63 -21.34 -14.04 9.25
C SER A 63 -20.17 -13.11 8.89
N GLN A 64 -19.30 -12.78 9.85
CA GLN A 64 -18.41 -11.61 9.70
C GLN A 64 -16.94 -11.99 9.53
N TYR A 65 -16.41 -12.85 10.41
CA TYR A 65 -14.97 -13.03 10.56
C TYR A 65 -14.50 -14.49 10.53
N SER A 66 -13.38 -14.73 9.87
CA SER A 66 -12.68 -16.02 9.88
C SER A 66 -12.03 -16.31 11.25
N LEU A 67 -11.85 -17.59 11.57
CA LEU A 67 -11.16 -18.01 12.79
C LEU A 67 -9.71 -17.50 12.82
N GLU A 68 -9.02 -17.51 11.68
CA GLU A 68 -7.63 -17.08 11.58
C GLU A 68 -7.46 -15.60 11.93
N ALA A 69 -8.25 -14.72 11.30
CA ALA A 69 -8.20 -13.28 11.59
C ALA A 69 -8.55 -12.98 13.04
N PHE A 70 -9.54 -13.69 13.58
CA PHE A 70 -9.97 -13.48 14.95
C PHE A 70 -8.95 -13.97 15.98
N ARG A 71 -8.19 -15.04 15.67
CA ARG A 71 -7.07 -15.50 16.50
C ARG A 71 -5.93 -14.49 16.53
N GLU A 72 -5.57 -13.91 15.39
CA GLU A 72 -4.54 -12.85 15.34
C GLU A 72 -4.97 -11.59 16.12
N PHE A 73 -6.25 -11.28 16.08
CA PHE A 73 -6.82 -10.23 16.94
C PHE A 73 -6.74 -10.59 18.43
N MET A 74 -7.12 -11.82 18.80
CA MET A 74 -7.10 -12.25 20.21
C MET A 74 -5.67 -12.38 20.76
N ALA A 75 -4.70 -12.76 19.93
CA ALA A 75 -3.29 -12.79 20.29
C ALA A 75 -2.80 -11.39 20.75
N TYR A 76 -3.21 -10.35 20.04
CA TYR A 76 -2.94 -8.97 20.45
C TYR A 76 -3.66 -8.62 21.76
N ILE A 77 -4.93 -8.96 21.90
CA ILE A 77 -5.72 -8.66 23.10
C ILE A 77 -5.12 -9.29 24.36
N TYR A 78 -4.72 -10.56 24.28
CA TYR A 78 -4.23 -11.30 25.43
C TYR A 78 -2.81 -10.89 25.81
N TYR A 79 -1.90 -10.78 24.84
CA TYR A 79 -0.46 -10.64 25.14
C TYR A 79 0.27 -9.65 24.22
N ASN A 80 -0.45 -8.72 23.59
CA ASN A 80 0.08 -7.66 22.71
C ASN A 80 0.97 -8.18 21.57
N LYS A 81 0.74 -9.42 21.10
CA LYS A 81 1.47 -9.93 19.94
C LYS A 81 0.94 -9.29 18.67
N ASN A 82 1.84 -8.64 17.95
CA ASN A 82 1.56 -8.07 16.66
C ASN A 82 1.68 -9.12 15.55
N TYR A 83 0.71 -9.17 14.64
CA TYR A 83 0.84 -9.97 13.43
C TYR A 83 2.00 -9.47 12.56
N THR A 84 2.87 -10.38 12.14
CA THR A 84 4.07 -10.08 11.34
C THR A 84 3.99 -10.60 9.90
N GLY A 85 2.95 -11.35 9.56
CA GLY A 85 2.79 -11.86 8.20
C GLY A 85 2.45 -10.76 7.17
N SER A 86 2.33 -11.18 5.92
CA SER A 86 2.09 -10.32 4.75
C SER A 86 0.88 -10.73 3.93
N TYR A 87 0.04 -11.65 4.43
CA TYR A 87 -1.14 -12.10 3.72
C TYR A 87 -2.24 -11.03 3.76
N LEU A 88 -2.44 -10.34 2.64
CA LEU A 88 -3.31 -9.16 2.55
C LEU A 88 -4.77 -9.41 2.98
N PRO A 89 -5.47 -10.47 2.53
CA PRO A 89 -6.85 -10.71 2.95
C PRO A 89 -7.00 -10.80 4.48
N LEU A 90 -6.05 -11.46 5.14
CA LEU A 90 -6.02 -11.56 6.59
C LEU A 90 -5.74 -10.22 7.25
N LEU A 91 -4.77 -9.44 6.76
CA LEU A 91 -4.49 -8.09 7.28
C LEU A 91 -5.70 -7.16 7.21
N PHE A 92 -6.42 -7.14 6.08
CA PHE A 92 -7.64 -6.34 5.95
C PHE A 92 -8.78 -6.87 6.82
N GLU A 93 -8.89 -8.19 6.99
CA GLU A 93 -9.87 -8.75 7.91
C GLU A 93 -9.56 -8.38 9.38
N VAL A 94 -8.30 -8.46 9.81
CA VAL A 94 -7.87 -8.00 11.14
C VAL A 94 -8.10 -6.50 11.29
N LEU A 95 -7.83 -5.69 10.26
CA LEU A 95 -8.12 -4.25 10.28
C LEU A 95 -9.59 -3.97 10.61
N ARG A 96 -10.53 -4.67 9.94
CA ARG A 96 -11.97 -4.56 10.23
C ARG A 96 -12.29 -4.97 11.67
N ILE A 97 -11.72 -6.07 12.16
CA ILE A 97 -11.96 -6.53 13.52
C ILE A 97 -11.48 -5.48 14.54
N THR A 98 -10.28 -4.93 14.34
CA THR A 98 -9.72 -3.93 15.25
C THR A 98 -10.49 -2.61 15.26
N ASP A 99 -11.06 -2.21 14.12
CA ASP A 99 -11.97 -1.07 14.01
C ASP A 99 -13.29 -1.35 14.73
N TYR A 100 -13.93 -2.48 14.42
CA TYR A 100 -15.21 -2.87 14.99
C TYR A 100 -15.18 -2.97 16.53
N PHE A 101 -14.09 -3.49 17.09
CA PHE A 101 -13.93 -3.62 18.55
C PHE A 101 -13.21 -2.43 19.20
N ASP A 102 -12.99 -1.33 18.48
CA ASP A 102 -12.37 -0.09 18.99
C ASP A 102 -11.01 -0.32 19.68
N VAL A 103 -10.11 -1.03 18.99
CA VAL A 103 -8.76 -1.35 19.46
C VAL A 103 -7.75 -0.51 18.66
N ASN A 104 -7.85 0.82 18.84
CA ASN A 104 -7.18 1.83 18.00
C ASN A 104 -5.67 1.67 17.87
N ALA A 105 -4.98 1.25 18.95
CA ALA A 105 -3.55 1.01 18.90
C ALA A 105 -3.17 -0.12 17.92
N TYR A 106 -3.95 -1.21 17.91
CA TYR A 106 -3.71 -2.30 16.97
C TYR A 106 -4.19 -1.96 15.56
N ASN A 107 -5.32 -1.26 15.44
CA ASN A 107 -5.81 -0.76 14.15
C ASN A 107 -4.73 0.07 13.45
N THR A 108 -4.13 1.03 14.18
CA THR A 108 -3.02 1.87 13.68
C THR A 108 -1.82 1.03 13.26
N TYR A 109 -1.44 0.03 14.06
CA TYR A 109 -0.36 -0.89 13.73
C TYR A 109 -0.63 -1.66 12.42
N ILE A 110 -1.82 -2.24 12.27
CA ILE A 110 -2.20 -3.00 11.08
C ILE A 110 -2.27 -2.09 9.84
N ASN A 111 -2.81 -0.87 9.99
CA ASN A 111 -2.82 0.16 8.94
C ASN A 111 -1.39 0.42 8.42
N ASN A 112 -0.47 0.71 9.35
CA ASN A 112 0.93 0.97 9.03
C ASN A 112 1.63 -0.27 8.46
N ARG A 113 1.25 -1.48 8.93
CA ARG A 113 1.79 -2.73 8.40
C ARG A 113 1.40 -2.91 6.94
N ILE A 114 0.13 -2.69 6.58
CA ILE A 114 -0.34 -2.77 5.19
C ILE A 114 0.36 -1.72 4.32
N ILE A 115 0.47 -0.47 4.80
CA ILE A 115 1.21 0.59 4.09
C ILE A 115 2.68 0.20 3.88
N GLY A 116 3.32 -0.41 4.86
CA GLY A 116 4.70 -0.89 4.76
C GLY A 116 4.93 -2.01 3.75
N LEU A 117 3.85 -2.63 3.22
CA LEU A 117 3.93 -3.61 2.13
C LEU A 117 3.94 -2.95 0.74
N ILE A 118 3.73 -1.64 0.63
CA ILE A 118 3.78 -0.91 -0.65
C ILE A 118 5.25 -0.77 -1.08
N THR A 119 5.77 -1.78 -1.77
CA THR A 119 7.18 -1.85 -2.22
C THR A 119 7.35 -1.62 -3.71
N ASP A 120 6.34 -1.96 -4.49
CA ASP A 120 6.35 -1.85 -5.95
C ASP A 120 4.93 -1.62 -6.48
N VAL A 121 4.83 -1.34 -7.78
CA VAL A 121 3.56 -0.98 -8.41
C VAL A 121 2.57 -2.15 -8.42
N PRO A 122 2.93 -3.39 -8.82
CA PRO A 122 2.03 -4.54 -8.72
C PRO A 122 1.41 -4.73 -7.33
N ILE A 123 2.23 -4.71 -6.28
CA ILE A 123 1.73 -4.87 -4.90
C ILE A 123 0.87 -3.67 -4.49
N CYS A 124 1.28 -2.45 -4.84
CA CYS A 124 0.50 -1.25 -4.60
C CYS A 124 -0.89 -1.34 -5.23
N LEU A 125 -1.02 -1.88 -6.45
CA LEU A 125 -2.31 -2.03 -7.12
C LEU A 125 -3.19 -3.08 -6.46
N MET A 126 -2.61 -4.19 -5.98
CA MET A 126 -3.35 -5.19 -5.20
C MET A 126 -3.90 -4.57 -3.91
N ILE A 127 -3.05 -3.83 -3.18
CA ILE A 127 -3.44 -3.15 -1.95
C ILE A 127 -4.51 -2.08 -2.22
N ALA A 128 -4.34 -1.25 -3.25
CA ALA A 128 -5.30 -0.21 -3.62
C ALA A 128 -6.67 -0.81 -3.98
N THR A 129 -6.68 -1.90 -4.76
CA THR A 129 -7.90 -2.60 -5.14
C THR A 129 -8.62 -3.18 -3.92
N GLU A 130 -7.87 -3.77 -2.99
CA GLU A 130 -8.45 -4.31 -1.77
C GLU A 130 -8.96 -3.19 -0.85
N ALA A 131 -8.14 -2.16 -0.58
CA ALA A 131 -8.51 -1.02 0.25
C ALA A 131 -9.82 -0.35 -0.22
N ARG A 132 -10.01 -0.20 -1.54
CA ARG A 132 -11.24 0.36 -2.10
C ARG A 132 -12.50 -0.42 -1.70
N LYS A 133 -12.43 -1.74 -1.52
CA LYS A 133 -13.56 -2.56 -1.08
C LYS A 133 -14.00 -2.26 0.36
N HIS A 134 -13.09 -1.71 1.16
CA HIS A 134 -13.32 -1.38 2.58
C HIS A 134 -13.70 0.08 2.81
N GLY A 135 -13.71 0.92 1.76
CA GLY A 135 -14.17 2.31 1.83
C GLY A 135 -13.39 3.15 2.86
N THR A 136 -14.12 3.86 3.72
CA THR A 136 -13.54 4.81 4.69
C THR A 136 -12.55 4.16 5.66
N LEU A 137 -12.77 2.89 6.03
CA LEU A 137 -11.89 2.14 6.93
C LEU A 137 -10.44 2.07 6.40
N ALA A 138 -10.29 1.89 5.09
CA ALA A 138 -8.99 1.76 4.44
C ALA A 138 -8.59 3.00 3.65
N GLN A 139 -9.23 4.16 3.91
CA GLN A 139 -8.98 5.38 3.15
C GLN A 139 -7.52 5.84 3.26
N ASN A 140 -6.92 5.75 4.44
CA ASN A 140 -5.51 6.09 4.65
C ASN A 140 -4.57 5.22 3.80
N ILE A 141 -4.84 3.90 3.76
CA ILE A 141 -4.10 2.95 2.94
C ILE A 141 -4.26 3.28 1.46
N TYR A 142 -5.50 3.56 1.03
CA TYR A 142 -5.80 3.91 -0.36
C TYR A 142 -5.12 5.20 -0.81
N SER A 143 -5.20 6.26 0.01
CA SER A 143 -4.51 7.52 -0.27
C SER A 143 -3.01 7.32 -0.39
N ARG A 144 -2.40 6.50 0.49
CA ARG A 144 -0.96 6.22 0.41
C ARG A 144 -0.58 5.44 -0.85
N CYS A 145 -1.45 4.54 -1.34
CA CYS A 145 -1.27 3.92 -2.64
C CYS A 145 -1.32 4.94 -3.79
N LEU A 146 -2.27 5.89 -3.77
CA LEU A 146 -2.36 6.91 -4.81
C LEU A 146 -1.13 7.82 -4.84
N GLU A 147 -0.60 8.20 -3.68
CA GLU A 147 0.65 8.94 -3.56
C GLU A 147 1.82 8.18 -4.20
N PHE A 148 1.99 6.91 -3.81
CA PHE A 148 3.03 6.05 -4.36
C PHE A 148 2.93 5.91 -5.89
N LEU A 149 1.71 5.69 -6.41
CA LEU A 149 1.46 5.59 -7.85
C LEU A 149 1.73 6.92 -8.57
N SER A 150 1.33 8.04 -7.99
CA SER A 150 1.58 9.37 -8.54
C SER A 150 3.07 9.64 -8.66
N GLU A 151 3.85 9.30 -7.63
CA GLU A 151 5.31 9.41 -7.61
C GLU A 151 5.96 8.48 -8.64
N ALA A 152 5.51 7.22 -8.73
CA ALA A 152 6.04 6.22 -9.65
C ALA A 152 5.75 6.55 -11.12
N LEU A 153 4.62 7.19 -11.41
CA LEU A 153 4.20 7.57 -12.76
C LEU A 153 4.68 8.96 -13.18
N ASN A 154 5.30 9.72 -12.27
CA ASN A 154 5.76 11.05 -12.58
C ASN A 154 6.98 10.99 -13.53
N PRO A 155 6.87 11.49 -14.78
CA PRO A 155 8.00 11.44 -15.72
C PRO A 155 9.21 12.27 -15.26
N ARG A 156 9.04 13.16 -14.26
CA ARG A 156 10.14 13.93 -13.64
C ARG A 156 10.95 13.12 -12.62
N THR A 157 10.36 12.09 -12.01
CA THR A 157 11.06 11.18 -11.08
C THR A 157 11.69 9.99 -11.79
N ALA A 158 11.43 9.81 -13.09
CA ALA A 158 12.10 8.82 -13.92
C ALA A 158 13.60 9.17 -14.06
N VAL A 159 14.41 8.68 -13.13
CA VAL A 159 15.86 8.82 -13.16
C VAL A 159 16.43 7.85 -14.20
N CYS A 160 17.12 8.37 -15.20
CA CYS A 160 17.89 7.57 -16.13
C CYS A 160 19.22 7.18 -15.46
N TYR A 161 19.38 5.91 -15.11
CA TYR A 161 20.61 5.34 -14.56
C TYR A 161 21.32 4.45 -15.57
N ASP A 162 22.67 4.51 -15.60
CA ASP A 162 23.50 3.62 -16.40
C ASP A 162 23.65 2.26 -15.72
N VAL A 163 23.00 1.25 -16.27
CA VAL A 163 22.96 -0.14 -15.77
C VAL A 163 24.34 -0.82 -15.80
N ASN A 164 25.29 -0.30 -16.59
CA ASN A 164 26.62 -0.90 -16.75
C ASN A 164 27.71 -0.18 -15.94
N SER A 165 27.42 0.96 -15.33
CA SER A 165 28.44 1.80 -14.68
C SER A 165 28.98 1.22 -13.37
N GLY A 166 28.31 0.24 -12.76
CA GLY A 166 28.61 -0.22 -11.40
C GLY A 166 28.45 0.85 -10.32
N ASP A 167 28.06 2.07 -10.71
CA ASP A 167 27.96 3.25 -9.87
C ASP A 167 26.49 3.67 -9.79
N SER A 168 25.89 3.52 -8.61
CA SER A 168 24.49 3.89 -8.35
C SER A 168 24.24 5.40 -8.50
N LYS A 169 25.28 6.19 -8.78
CA LYS A 169 25.26 7.63 -9.03
C LYS A 169 25.61 8.01 -10.46
N ALA A 170 25.55 7.11 -11.44
CA ALA A 170 25.70 7.50 -12.84
C ALA A 170 24.39 8.15 -13.37
N TRP A 171 24.17 9.40 -13.00
CA TRP A 171 23.08 10.23 -13.50
C TRP A 171 23.35 10.62 -14.96
N CYS A 172 22.34 10.50 -15.83
CA CYS A 172 22.37 11.03 -17.19
C CYS A 172 22.84 12.50 -17.21
N CYS A 173 23.65 12.87 -18.21
CA CYS A 173 24.45 14.10 -18.34
C CYS A 173 23.67 15.44 -18.33
N HIS A 174 22.39 15.49 -17.95
CA HIS A 174 21.61 16.72 -17.93
C HIS A 174 21.67 17.48 -16.60
N ALA A 175 22.15 16.86 -15.51
CA ALA A 175 22.25 17.55 -14.21
C ALA A 175 23.51 18.43 -14.08
N HIS A 176 24.54 18.22 -14.89
CA HIS A 176 25.76 19.05 -14.84
C HIS A 176 26.07 19.75 -16.16
N SER A 177 25.78 21.04 -16.12
CA SER A 177 26.43 22.11 -16.87
C SER A 177 25.94 22.38 -18.29
N THR A 178 25.71 23.68 -18.51
CA THR A 178 25.86 24.46 -19.74
C THR A 178 27.19 24.24 -20.49
N LYS A 179 27.97 23.18 -20.18
CA LYS A 179 29.21 22.79 -20.84
C LYS A 179 29.14 21.40 -21.50
N CYS A 180 27.96 20.87 -21.80
CA CYS A 180 27.87 19.85 -22.86
C CYS A 180 28.04 20.53 -24.24
N LYS A 181 29.23 21.12 -24.48
CA LYS A 181 29.60 21.80 -25.73
C LYS A 181 29.79 20.84 -26.91
N ARG A 182 29.64 19.52 -26.72
CA ARG A 182 29.83 18.54 -27.81
C ARG A 182 28.67 18.44 -28.81
N HIS A 183 27.58 19.20 -28.61
CA HIS A 183 26.45 19.20 -29.54
C HIS A 183 26.02 20.58 -30.02
N ALA A 184 26.73 21.66 -29.65
CA ALA A 184 26.28 23.04 -29.89
C ALA A 184 26.76 23.67 -31.21
N ASP A 185 27.67 23.03 -31.96
CA ASP A 185 28.26 23.61 -33.18
C ASP A 185 27.65 23.04 -34.48
N ALA A 186 26.37 22.65 -34.48
CA ALA A 186 25.65 22.25 -35.69
C ALA A 186 24.40 23.14 -35.90
N ASN A 187 24.65 24.37 -36.34
CA ASN A 187 23.65 25.26 -36.95
C ASN A 187 23.32 24.76 -38.38
N ASP A 188 22.74 23.57 -38.49
CA ASP A 188 22.16 23.12 -39.75
C ASP A 188 20.78 22.53 -39.49
N SER A 189 19.77 23.24 -39.96
CA SER A 189 18.34 22.96 -39.80
C SER A 189 17.85 21.84 -40.71
N SER A 190 18.72 20.94 -41.16
CA SER A 190 18.38 19.84 -42.05
C SER A 190 18.58 18.49 -41.34
N SER A 191 17.45 17.88 -40.96
CA SER A 191 17.36 16.49 -40.49
C SER A 191 18.33 16.09 -39.37
N TYR A 192 17.87 16.10 -38.12
CA TYR A 192 18.51 15.34 -37.04
C TYR A 192 18.29 13.83 -37.27
N SER A 193 18.92 13.29 -38.30
CA SER A 193 19.32 11.89 -38.37
C SER A 193 20.84 11.86 -38.26
N VAL A 194 21.33 11.85 -37.02
CA VAL A 194 22.69 11.34 -36.79
C VAL A 194 22.63 9.88 -37.23
N LYS A 195 23.22 9.56 -38.39
CA LYS A 195 23.26 8.20 -38.93
C LYS A 195 23.64 7.23 -37.80
N GLY A 196 22.64 6.46 -37.34
CA GLY A 196 22.82 5.38 -36.38
C GLY A 196 22.64 5.68 -34.88
N GLN A 197 22.23 6.88 -34.44
CA GLN A 197 21.98 7.14 -33.01
C GLN A 197 20.57 7.66 -32.70
N VAL A 198 19.95 7.06 -31.68
CA VAL A 198 18.57 7.31 -31.25
C VAL A 198 18.52 8.56 -30.35
N ALA A 199 17.47 9.39 -30.49
CA ALA A 199 17.29 10.59 -29.69
C ALA A 199 17.22 10.31 -28.18
N CYS A 200 17.80 11.20 -27.37
CA CYS A 200 17.76 11.13 -25.91
C CYS A 200 16.32 11.07 -25.41
N ILE A 201 16.03 10.11 -24.51
CA ILE A 201 14.71 9.85 -23.94
C ILE A 201 14.01 11.11 -23.41
N HIS A 202 14.80 12.04 -22.86
CA HIS A 202 14.27 13.26 -22.26
C HIS A 202 13.79 14.27 -23.31
N TYR A 203 14.43 14.29 -24.48
CA TYR A 203 14.01 15.08 -25.64
C TYR A 203 12.77 14.47 -26.31
N THR A 204 12.75 13.14 -26.43
CA THR A 204 11.63 12.40 -27.02
C THR A 204 10.37 12.53 -26.15
N LEU A 205 10.48 12.40 -24.83
CA LEU A 205 9.33 12.48 -23.90
C LEU A 205 8.79 13.90 -23.68
N ARG A 206 9.60 14.95 -23.83
CA ARG A 206 9.13 16.35 -23.68
C ARG A 206 8.35 16.86 -24.89
N ASN A 207 8.65 16.36 -26.09
CA ASN A 207 8.20 16.98 -27.34
C ASN A 207 7.27 16.10 -28.19
N THR A 208 6.81 14.94 -27.71
CA THR A 208 5.90 14.08 -28.48
C THR A 208 4.59 13.79 -27.76
N PRO A 209 3.45 13.79 -28.50
CA PRO A 209 2.16 13.45 -27.94
C PRO A 209 2.03 11.93 -27.84
N ARG A 210 1.88 11.41 -26.60
CA ARG A 210 1.39 10.06 -26.23
C ARG A 210 2.02 8.87 -27.00
N PHE A 211 2.98 8.18 -26.40
CA PHE A 211 3.51 6.92 -26.93
C PHE A 211 2.64 5.69 -26.61
N THR A 212 2.39 4.87 -27.62
CA THR A 212 1.90 3.49 -27.52
C THR A 212 3.08 2.51 -27.44
N ALA A 213 2.96 1.49 -26.58
CA ALA A 213 4.07 0.72 -26.02
C ALA A 213 4.62 -0.43 -26.90
N SER A 214 4.49 -0.40 -28.22
CA SER A 214 5.14 -1.42 -29.06
C SER A 214 6.52 -0.95 -29.55
N ALA A 215 7.53 -1.52 -28.91
CA ALA A 215 8.82 -1.84 -29.51
C ALA A 215 9.86 -0.73 -29.71
N TYR A 216 10.23 0.06 -28.68
CA TYR A 216 11.58 0.65 -28.69
C TYR A 216 12.25 0.68 -27.32
N THR A 217 13.40 0.00 -27.24
CA THR A 217 14.41 0.24 -26.21
C THR A 217 14.89 1.67 -26.37
N CYS A 218 14.52 2.57 -25.47
CA CYS A 218 15.10 3.90 -25.45
C CYS A 218 16.58 3.76 -25.07
N ARG A 219 17.47 4.16 -25.99
CA ARG A 219 18.91 4.15 -25.77
C ARG A 219 19.35 5.54 -25.31
N CYS A 220 20.08 5.61 -24.20
CA CYS A 220 20.83 6.82 -23.88
C CYS A 220 21.98 6.94 -24.88
N CYS A 221 22.30 8.16 -25.34
CA CYS A 221 23.35 8.42 -26.34
C CYS A 221 24.76 7.93 -25.93
N VAL A 222 24.96 7.53 -24.67
CA VAL A 222 26.25 7.01 -24.16
C VAL A 222 26.14 5.58 -23.63
N HIS A 223 24.99 5.14 -23.13
CA HIS A 223 24.89 3.92 -22.31
C HIS A 223 23.71 3.03 -22.71
N GLY A 224 23.89 2.25 -23.79
CA GLY A 224 23.12 1.04 -24.08
C GLY A 224 21.57 1.13 -23.96
N PRO A 225 20.88 -0.02 -23.93
CA PRO A 225 19.44 -0.05 -23.67
C PRO A 225 19.18 0.25 -22.18
N VAL A 226 18.39 1.30 -21.92
CA VAL A 226 17.90 1.60 -20.56
C VAL A 226 16.85 0.55 -20.21
N LYS A 227 17.09 -0.25 -19.15
CA LYS A 227 16.03 -1.06 -18.55
C LYS A 227 15.16 -0.12 -17.73
N PHE A 228 13.97 0.18 -18.22
CA PHE A 228 12.93 0.76 -17.38
C PHE A 228 12.63 -0.22 -16.24
N ALA A 229 12.34 0.31 -15.06
CA ALA A 229 11.78 -0.47 -13.96
C ALA A 229 10.57 -1.29 -14.50
N PRO A 230 10.44 -2.57 -14.12
CA PRO A 230 9.50 -3.46 -14.79
C PRO A 230 8.03 -3.06 -14.54
N ALA A 231 7.29 -3.06 -15.66
CA ALA A 231 5.91 -3.54 -15.82
C ALA A 231 4.69 -2.60 -15.67
N LEU A 232 4.84 -1.28 -15.52
CA LEU A 232 3.76 -0.34 -15.87
C LEU A 232 4.34 0.79 -16.72
N THR A 233 4.28 0.61 -18.05
CA THR A 233 4.92 1.54 -19.00
C THR A 233 4.06 2.77 -19.26
N THR A 234 2.76 2.73 -18.95
CA THR A 234 1.84 3.86 -19.14
C THR A 234 0.66 3.84 -18.16
N ILE A 235 0.10 5.01 -17.85
CA ILE A 235 -1.12 5.19 -17.04
C ILE A 235 -2.32 4.39 -17.59
N ASN A 236 -2.31 4.08 -18.89
CA ASN A 236 -3.38 3.37 -19.60
C ASN A 236 -3.47 1.88 -19.24
N GLN A 237 -2.52 1.36 -18.47
CA GLN A 237 -2.51 -0.02 -17.98
C GLN A 237 -3.05 -0.12 -16.54
N LEU A 238 -3.39 1.01 -15.92
CA LEU A 238 -4.02 1.02 -14.61
C LEU A 238 -5.53 0.78 -14.74
N PRO A 239 -6.17 0.18 -13.73
CA PRO A 239 -7.62 0.17 -13.64
C PRO A 239 -8.21 1.58 -13.75
N ASP A 240 -9.28 1.75 -14.52
CA ASP A 240 -9.93 3.05 -14.78
C ASP A 240 -10.23 3.82 -13.49
N PHE A 241 -10.61 3.09 -12.44
CA PHE A 241 -10.92 3.68 -11.15
C PHE A 241 -9.71 4.38 -10.51
N ILE A 242 -8.51 3.82 -10.67
CA ILE A 242 -7.26 4.44 -10.19
C ILE A 242 -6.92 5.64 -11.05
N VAL A 243 -7.10 5.53 -12.37
CA VAL A 243 -6.84 6.66 -13.29
C VAL A 243 -7.72 7.86 -12.95
N ASN A 244 -9.01 7.62 -12.68
CA ASN A 244 -9.95 8.66 -12.30
C ASN A 244 -9.55 9.32 -10.97
N ASP A 245 -9.21 8.53 -9.95
CA ASP A 245 -8.83 9.04 -8.63
C ASP A 245 -7.46 9.77 -8.64
N LEU A 246 -6.52 9.33 -9.49
CA LEU A 246 -5.26 10.04 -9.73
C LEU A 246 -5.44 11.38 -10.48
N ASN A 247 -6.50 11.51 -11.27
CA ASN A 247 -6.80 12.75 -12.00
C ASN A 247 -7.58 13.75 -11.14
N SER A 248 -8.45 13.27 -10.23
CA SER A 248 -9.16 14.14 -9.29
C SER A 248 -8.20 14.80 -8.30
N THR A 249 -7.28 14.02 -7.71
CA THR A 249 -6.23 14.53 -6.80
C THR A 249 -5.38 15.64 -7.42
N LYS A 250 -5.00 15.52 -8.70
CA LYS A 250 -4.27 16.59 -9.44
C LYS A 250 -5.08 17.86 -9.68
N THR A 251 -6.40 17.74 -9.72
CA THR A 251 -7.30 18.88 -9.97
C THR A 251 -7.48 19.71 -8.70
N GLU A 252 -7.54 19.05 -7.54
CA GLU A 252 -7.61 19.69 -6.22
C GLU A 252 -6.36 20.53 -5.92
N GLU A 253 -5.16 20.01 -6.22
CA GLU A 253 -3.89 20.74 -6.03
C GLU A 253 -3.83 22.05 -6.84
N LYS A 254 -4.46 22.11 -8.01
CA LYS A 254 -4.49 23.33 -8.85
C LYS A 254 -5.52 24.35 -8.38
N GLY A 255 -6.57 23.91 -7.68
CA GLY A 255 -7.63 24.76 -7.14
C GLY A 255 -7.22 25.49 -5.86
N GLY A 256 -6.40 24.85 -5.01
CA GLY A 256 -5.96 25.41 -3.72
C GLY A 256 -5.04 26.63 -3.81
N ASN A 257 -4.49 26.96 -4.99
CA ASN A 257 -3.52 28.04 -5.18
C ASN A 257 -4.14 29.38 -5.65
N LYS A 258 -5.46 29.56 -5.54
CA LYS A 258 -6.18 30.75 -6.08
C LYS A 258 -6.83 31.68 -5.04
N THR A 259 -6.60 31.52 -3.75
CA THR A 259 -7.17 32.41 -2.71
C THR A 259 -6.10 32.98 -1.79
N SER A 260 -5.38 33.98 -2.29
CA SER A 260 -4.69 34.98 -1.47
C SER A 260 -4.27 36.13 -2.38
N ALA A 261 -5.21 37.02 -2.65
CA ALA A 261 -5.02 38.38 -3.13
C ALA A 261 -6.11 39.26 -2.51
#